data_AF-A0A945MVU0-F1
#
_entry.id   AF-A0A945MVU0-F1
#
_cell.length_a   1.000
_cell.length_b   1.000
_cell.length_c   1.000
_cell.angle_alpha   90.00
_cell.angle_beta   90.00
_cell.angle_gamma   90.00
#
_symmetry.space_group_name_H-M   'P 1'
#
loop_
_entity.id
_entity.type
_entity.pdbx_description
1 polymer ?
#
loop_
_entity_poly.entity_id
_entity_poly.type
_entity_poly.pdbx_seq_one_letter_code
_entity_poly.pdbx_strand_id
1 'polypeptide(L)'
;MRRPQIKLDSIRVQTARMMEIYTLLQGELEKNSGLGLTKQTRGQLDHAIATIHANMRQILDLLTAYQEENSLATEEVQELEELEGILEAVLAWHNEEGE
;
A
#
# COMPACT_ATOMS: atom_id res chain seq x y z
N MET A 1 -12.34 23.86 17.74
CA MET A 1 -12.59 23.04 16.54
C MET A 1 -12.20 21.61 16.87
N ARG A 2 -13.06 20.61 16.60
CA ARG A 2 -12.69 19.19 16.78
C ARG A 2 -11.72 18.83 15.65
N ARG A 3 -10.55 18.29 15.99
CA ARG A 3 -9.59 17.79 14.99
C ARG A 3 -10.26 16.71 14.14
N PRO A 4 -10.00 16.62 12.83
CA PRO A 4 -10.33 15.43 12.07
C PRO A 4 -9.60 14.26 12.71
N GLN A 5 -10.36 13.29 13.26
CA GLN A 5 -9.77 12.05 13.76
C GLN A 5 -9.67 11.10 12.58
N ILE A 6 -8.46 10.90 12.08
CA ILE A 6 -8.20 9.80 11.17
C ILE A 6 -8.26 8.51 12.00
N LYS A 7 -8.96 7.49 11.49
CA LYS A 7 -9.06 6.19 12.16
C LYS A 7 -7.84 5.35 11.78
N LEU A 8 -6.71 5.60 12.45
CA LEU A 8 -5.44 4.91 12.17
C LEU A 8 -5.59 3.39 12.16
N ASP A 9 -6.31 2.81 13.11
CA ASP A 9 -6.62 1.37 13.13
C ASP A 9 -7.30 0.88 11.83
N SER A 10 -8.25 1.65 11.31
CA SER A 10 -8.94 1.31 10.07
C SER A 10 -8.01 1.39 8.87
N ILE A 11 -7.09 2.36 8.85
CA ILE A 11 -6.10 2.49 7.78
C ILE A 11 -5.10 1.33 7.88
N ARG A 12 -4.59 1.00 9.07
CA ARG A 12 -3.69 -0.16 9.28
C ARG A 12 -4.31 -1.46 8.77
N VAL A 13 -5.56 -1.73 9.12
CA VAL A 13 -6.27 -2.95 8.65
C VAL A 13 -6.43 -2.94 7.13
N GLN A 14 -6.75 -1.79 6.53
CA GLN A 14 -6.87 -1.67 5.07
C GLN A 14 -5.52 -1.86 4.37
N THR A 15 -4.46 -1.25 4.88
CA THR A 15 -3.08 -1.40 4.40
C THR A 15 -2.63 -2.86 4.47
N ALA A 16 -2.81 -3.52 5.62
CA ALA A 16 -2.47 -4.94 5.78
C ALA A 16 -3.21 -5.81 4.75
N ARG A 17 -4.51 -5.58 4.55
CA ARG A 17 -5.30 -6.32 3.57
C ARG A 17 -4.85 -6.07 2.13
N MET A 18 -4.46 -4.84 1.80
CA MET A 18 -3.91 -4.53 0.47
C MET A 18 -2.58 -5.23 0.23
N MET A 19 -1.68 -5.25 1.23
CA MET A 19 -0.42 -5.98 1.14
C MET A 19 -0.64 -7.48 0.93
N GLU A 20 -1.56 -8.10 1.68
CA GLU A 20 -1.91 -9.52 1.48
C GLU A 20 -2.38 -9.81 0.05
N ILE A 21 -3.30 -8.99 -0.47
CA ILE A 21 -3.80 -9.17 -1.85
C ILE A 21 -2.68 -8.96 -2.86
N TYR A 22 -1.85 -7.94 -2.67
CA TYR A 22 -0.73 -7.63 -3.54
C TYR A 22 0.26 -8.80 -3.63
N THR A 23 0.70 -9.35 -2.49
CA THR A 23 1.59 -10.52 -2.44
C THR A 23 0.96 -11.76 -3.10
N LEU A 24 -0.35 -11.98 -2.92
CA LEU A 24 -1.05 -13.08 -3.59
C LEU A 24 -1.04 -12.90 -5.12
N LEU A 25 -1.29 -11.69 -5.62
CA LEU A 25 -1.31 -11.40 -7.05
C LEU A 25 0.07 -11.55 -7.71
N GLN A 26 1.12 -11.01 -7.08
CA GLN A 26 2.49 -11.23 -7.55
C GLN A 26 2.88 -12.71 -7.51
N GLY A 27 2.56 -13.42 -6.43
CA GLY A 27 2.82 -14.85 -6.34
C GLY A 27 2.12 -15.65 -7.44
N GLU A 28 0.92 -15.26 -7.86
CA GLU A 28 0.24 -15.88 -9.02
C GLU A 28 0.94 -15.57 -10.34
N LEU A 29 1.47 -14.36 -10.53
CA LEU A 29 2.26 -14.01 -11.72
C LEU A 29 3.56 -14.81 -11.80
N GLU A 30 4.29 -14.92 -10.70
CA GLU A 30 5.55 -15.66 -10.60
C GLU A 30 5.35 -17.16 -10.85
N LYS A 31 4.40 -17.78 -10.13
CA LYS A 31 4.12 -19.22 -10.24
C LYS A 31 3.62 -19.64 -11.62
N ASN A 32 2.87 -18.76 -12.29
CA ASN A 32 2.32 -19.04 -13.61
C ASN A 32 3.12 -18.40 -14.76
N SER A 33 4.30 -17.84 -14.47
CA SER A 33 5.23 -17.31 -15.48
C SER A 33 5.58 -18.36 -16.56
N GLY A 34 5.61 -19.65 -16.18
CA GLY A 34 5.84 -20.79 -17.08
C GLY A 34 4.60 -21.61 -17.45
N LEU A 35 3.42 -21.35 -16.87
CA LEU A 35 2.21 -22.18 -17.04
C LEU A 35 1.13 -21.57 -17.97
N GLY A 36 1.47 -20.54 -18.73
CA GLY A 36 0.63 -20.08 -19.83
C GLY A 36 -0.61 -19.31 -19.38
N LEU A 37 -0.45 -18.35 -18.46
CA LEU A 37 -1.47 -17.30 -18.29
C LEU A 37 -1.79 -16.70 -19.67
N THR A 38 -3.08 -16.58 -19.98
CA THR A 38 -3.49 -15.86 -21.18
C THR A 38 -3.03 -14.40 -21.06
N LYS A 39 -2.73 -13.74 -22.19
CA LYS A 39 -2.37 -12.31 -22.21
C LYS A 39 -3.41 -11.44 -21.50
N GLN A 40 -4.70 -11.80 -21.62
CA GLN A 40 -5.79 -11.11 -20.96
C GLN A 40 -5.72 -11.25 -19.43
N THR A 41 -5.55 -12.46 -18.93
CA THR A 41 -5.45 -12.70 -17.47
C THR A 41 -4.22 -12.02 -16.88
N ARG A 42 -3.08 -12.08 -17.57
CA ARG A 42 -1.88 -11.36 -17.15
C ARG A 42 -2.14 -9.85 -17.04
N GLY A 43 -2.72 -9.24 -18.08
CA GLY A 43 -3.04 -7.81 -18.06
C GLY A 43 -4.04 -7.40 -16.96
N GLN A 44 -4.95 -8.29 -16.57
CA GLN A 44 -5.86 -8.06 -15.43
C GLN A 44 -5.12 -8.08 -14.09
N LEU A 45 -4.18 -9.01 -13.91
CA LEU A 45 -3.34 -9.09 -12.72
C LEU A 45 -2.43 -7.86 -12.60
N ASP A 46 -1.76 -7.50 -13.70
CA ASP A 46 -0.89 -6.31 -13.75
C ASP A 46 -1.69 -5.03 -13.41
N HIS A 47 -2.91 -4.90 -13.94
CA HIS A 47 -3.78 -3.77 -13.64
C HIS A 47 -4.23 -3.73 -12.17
N ALA A 48 -4.53 -4.90 -11.58
CA ALA A 48 -4.92 -5.00 -10.17
C ALA A 48 -3.75 -4.63 -9.25
N ILE A 49 -2.54 -5.10 -9.55
CA ILE A 49 -1.30 -4.75 -8.85
C ILE A 49 -1.05 -3.25 -8.93
N ALA A 50 -1.11 -2.65 -10.12
CA ALA A 50 -0.94 -1.21 -10.31
C ALA A 50 -1.99 -0.39 -9.55
N THR A 51 -3.23 -0.87 -9.48
CA THR A 51 -4.30 -0.22 -8.70
C THR A 51 -4.00 -0.25 -7.20
N ILE A 52 -3.57 -1.39 -6.67
CA ILE A 52 -3.21 -1.51 -5.25
C ILE A 52 -2.02 -0.61 -4.93
N HIS A 53 -1.01 -0.58 -5.81
CA HIS A 53 0.14 0.31 -5.68
C HIS A 53 -0.28 1.79 -5.62
N ALA A 54 -1.15 2.23 -6.53
CA ALA A 54 -1.68 3.59 -6.53
C ALA A 54 -2.45 3.91 -5.23
N ASN A 55 -3.26 2.98 -4.72
CA ASN A 55 -3.99 3.16 -3.46
C ASN A 55 -3.04 3.28 -2.26
N MET A 56 -2.00 2.45 -2.19
CA MET A 56 -0.97 2.53 -1.15
C MET A 56 -0.26 3.88 -1.17
N ARG A 57 0.03 4.41 -2.37
CA ARG A 57 0.62 5.74 -2.51
C ARG A 57 -0.31 6.86 -2.03
N GLN A 58 -1.59 6.79 -2.38
CA GLN A 58 -2.58 7.78 -1.92
C GLN A 58 -2.74 7.78 -0.40
N ILE A 59 -2.66 6.61 0.24
CA ILE A 59 -2.70 6.50 1.70
C ILE A 59 -1.45 7.13 2.30
N LEU A 60 -0.26 6.83 1.77
CA LEU A 60 0.98 7.45 2.23
C LEU A 60 0.88 8.98 2.16
N ASP A 61 0.49 9.53 1.01
CA ASP A 61 0.35 10.99 0.83
C ASP A 61 -0.66 11.60 1.84
N LEU A 62 -1.74 10.87 2.18
CA LEU A 62 -2.73 11.29 3.18
C LEU A 62 -2.18 11.26 4.62
N LEU A 63 -1.38 10.24 4.97
CA LEU A 63 -0.76 10.14 6.29
C LEU A 63 0.28 11.24 6.49
N THR A 64 1.10 11.51 5.47
CA THR A 64 2.13 12.54 5.52
C THR A 64 1.51 13.93 5.65
N ALA A 65 0.48 14.24 4.84
CA ALA A 65 -0.25 15.49 4.97
C ALA A 65 -0.90 15.64 6.36
N TYR A 66 -1.47 14.55 6.91
CA TYR A 66 -2.04 14.59 8.25
C TYR A 66 -1.00 14.90 9.33
N GLN A 67 0.18 14.31 9.24
CA GLN A 67 1.29 14.56 10.16
C GLN A 67 1.80 16.00 10.06
N GLU A 68 1.91 16.56 8.85
CA GLU A 68 2.35 17.94 8.64
C GLU A 68 1.34 18.99 9.14
N GLU A 69 0.04 18.72 8.95
CA GLU A 69 -1.03 19.67 9.29
C GLU A 69 -1.45 19.65 10.77
N ASN A 70 -1.08 18.60 11.52
CA ASN A 70 -1.56 18.39 12.88
C ASN A 70 -0.43 18.30 13.90
N SER A 71 -0.62 18.97 15.04
CA SER A 71 0.24 18.78 16.21
C SER A 71 -0.22 17.54 16.97
N LEU A 72 0.34 16.38 16.61
CA LEU A 72 -0.03 15.06 17.12
C LEU A 72 0.65 14.73 18.45
N ALA A 73 0.06 13.81 19.21
CA ALA A 73 0.73 13.24 20.39
C ALA A 73 1.90 12.35 19.95
N THR A 74 2.91 12.17 20.81
CA THR A 74 4.10 11.36 20.50
C THR A 74 3.76 9.92 20.08
N GLU A 75 2.76 9.31 20.73
CA GLU A 75 2.27 7.97 20.38
C GLU A 75 1.65 7.93 18.97
N GLU A 76 0.84 8.94 18.61
CA GLU A 76 0.23 9.06 17.28
C GLU A 76 1.27 9.28 16.19
N VAL A 77 2.32 10.07 16.47
CA VAL A 77 3.46 10.26 15.55
C VAL A 77 4.18 8.95 15.29
N GLN A 78 4.48 8.19 16.35
CA GLN A 78 5.20 6.92 16.22
C GLN A 78 4.40 5.88 15.42
N GLU A 79 3.08 5.82 15.62
CA GLU A 79 2.21 4.91 14.85
C GLU A 79 2.11 5.31 13.38
N LEU A 80 2.10 6.62 13.07
CA LEU A 80 2.12 7.13 11.71
C LEU A 80 3.44 6.80 11.01
N GLU A 81 4.57 7.12 11.64
CA GLU A 81 5.90 6.85 11.09
C GLU A 81 6.10 5.35 10.80
N GLU A 82 5.60 4.46 11.67
CA GLU A 82 5.63 3.01 11.42
C GLU A 82 4.83 2.64 10.17
N LEU A 83 3.62 3.16 10.04
CA LEU A 83 2.73 2.85 8.91
C LEU A 83 3.25 3.43 7.60
N GLU A 84 3.78 4.65 7.63
CA GLU A 84 4.44 5.29 6.49
C GLU A 84 5.65 4.48 6.03
N GLY A 85 6.53 4.09 6.96
CA GLY A 85 7.71 3.28 6.64
C GLY A 85 7.36 1.92 6.01
N ILE A 86 6.29 1.27 6.46
CA ILE A 86 5.78 0.03 5.84
C ILE A 86 5.31 0.31 4.40
N LEU A 87 4.53 1.37 4.20
CA LEU A 87 4.02 1.74 2.87
C LEU A 87 5.17 2.10 1.92
N GLU A 88 6.13 2.89 2.37
CA GLU A 88 7.32 3.26 1.60
C GLU A 88 8.13 2.02 1.18
N ALA A 89 8.37 1.08 2.10
CA ALA A 89 9.10 -0.15 1.80
C ALA A 89 8.39 -0.99 0.71
N VAL A 90 7.07 -1.12 0.79
CA VAL A 90 6.28 -1.88 -0.21
C VAL A 90 6.30 -1.18 -1.57
N LEU A 91 6.12 0.14 -1.59
CA LEU A 91 6.18 0.93 -2.82
C LEU A 91 7.59 0.87 -3.46
N ALA A 92 8.65 0.90 -2.65
CA ALA A 92 10.02 0.76 -3.12
C ALA A 92 10.26 -0.61 -3.77
N TRP A 93 9.85 -1.69 -3.10
CA TRP A 93 9.98 -3.04 -3.64
C TRP A 93 9.27 -3.20 -4.99
N HIS A 94 8.07 -2.63 -5.16
CA HIS A 94 7.37 -2.69 -6.45
C HIS A 94 8.12 -1.98 -7.59
N ASN A 95 8.78 -0.86 -7.29
CA ASN A 95 9.54 -0.11 -8.29
C ASN A 95 10.84 -0.82 -8.67
N GLU A 96 11.46 -1.55 -7.74
CA GLU A 96 12.67 -2.35 -7.98
C GLU A 96 12.39 -3.59 -8.85
N GLU A 97 11.20 -4.17 -8.79
CA GLU A 97 10.80 -5.30 -9.67
C GLU A 97 10.35 -4.86 -11.07
N GLY A 98 10.29 -3.55 -11.33
CA GLY A 98 9.86 -2.95 -12.60
C GLY A 98 10.98 -2.61 -13.60
N GLU A 99 12.26 -2.77 -13.23
CA GLU A 99 13.45 -2.60 -14.08
C GLU A 99 14.02 -3.94 -14.58
#